data_AF-A0A7G9WLH2-F1
#
_entry.id   AF-A0A7G9WLH2-F1
#
_cell.length_a   1.000
_cell.length_b   1.000
_cell.length_c   1.000
_cell.angle_alpha   90.00
_cell.angle_beta   90.00
_cell.angle_gamma   90.00
#
_symmetry.space_group_name_H-M   'P 1'
#
loop_
_entity.id
_entity.type
_entity.pdbx_description
1 polymer ?
#
loop_
_entity_poly.entity_id
_entity_poly.type
_entity_poly.pdbx_seq_one_letter_code
_entity_poly.pdbx_strand_id
1 'polypeptide(L)'
;MADKGIAHRLIPPRTPWHNGKVERSHRNDQRYFYDWEKFSSVYELNQKLETHLSWSNNKAMRTLAWKSPLDRLAFFLGSHHLQTQKIRFFIYTMSLTVISSSKSFLLSP
;
A
#
# COMPACT_ATOMS: atom_id res chain seq x y z
N MET A 1 9.21 16.59 2.49
CA MET A 1 8.09 15.78 1.93
C MET A 1 7.95 16.03 0.43
N ALA A 2 7.96 17.29 -0.01
CA ALA A 2 8.03 17.66 -1.42
C ALA A 2 9.27 17.07 -2.12
N ASP A 3 10.43 17.09 -1.46
CA ASP A 3 11.69 16.56 -2.02
C ASP A 3 11.68 15.04 -2.25
N LYS A 4 10.73 14.33 -1.63
CA LYS A 4 10.51 12.89 -1.82
C LYS A 4 9.40 12.57 -2.83
N GLY A 5 8.86 13.59 -3.52
CA GLY A 5 7.77 13.44 -4.48
C GLY A 5 6.41 13.09 -3.86
N ILE A 6 6.23 13.28 -2.55
CA ILE A 6 4.98 12.96 -1.85
C ILE A 6 4.10 14.21 -1.77
N ALA A 7 2.95 14.17 -2.45
CA ALA A 7 1.96 15.25 -2.40
C ALA A 7 1.26 15.28 -1.03
N HIS A 8 1.33 16.43 -0.35
CA HIS A 8 0.61 16.66 0.89
C HIS A 8 -0.88 16.90 0.60
N ARG A 9 -1.76 16.12 1.25
CA ARG A 9 -3.22 16.28 1.14
C ARG A 9 -3.79 16.80 2.45
N LEU A 10 -4.37 17.99 2.42
CA LEU A 10 -5.04 18.59 3.57
C LEU A 10 -6.46 18.05 3.72
N ILE A 11 -6.87 17.78 4.97
CA ILE A 11 -8.25 17.46 5.32
C ILE A 11 -8.91 18.76 5.80
N PRO A 12 -10.13 19.10 5.34
CA PRO A 12 -10.82 20.29 5.80
C PRO A 12 -11.02 20.31 7.32
N PRO A 13 -10.88 21.47 7.98
CA PRO A 13 -11.15 21.59 9.41
C PRO A 13 -12.57 21.12 9.77
N ARG A 14 -12.74 20.57 10.98
CA ARG A 14 -14.03 20.11 11.53
C ARG A 14 -14.70 18.98 10.73
N THR A 15 -13.91 18.14 10.05
CA THR A 15 -14.42 16.97 9.30
C THR A 15 -13.90 15.63 9.86
N PRO A 16 -14.21 15.29 11.13
CA PRO A 16 -13.64 14.13 11.82
C PRO A 16 -13.95 12.78 11.15
N TRP A 17 -15.01 12.69 10.36
CA TRP A 17 -15.38 11.47 9.62
C TRP A 17 -14.31 11.04 8.60
N HIS A 18 -13.52 11.97 8.06
CA HIS A 18 -12.38 11.62 7.20
C HIS A 18 -11.28 10.87 7.95
N ASN A 19 -11.23 10.96 9.29
CA ASN A 19 -10.25 10.27 10.11
C ASN A 19 -10.70 8.89 10.59
N GLY A 20 -11.86 8.40 10.13
CA GLY A 20 -12.48 7.17 10.65
C GLY A 20 -11.59 5.92 10.60
N LYS A 21 -10.64 5.85 9.65
CA LYS A 21 -9.65 4.76 9.59
C LYS A 21 -8.66 4.84 10.76
N VAL A 22 -8.11 6.03 11.03
CA VAL A 22 -7.15 6.28 12.13
C VAL A 22 -7.84 6.05 13.46
N GLU A 23 -9.02 6.62 13.66
CA GLU A 23 -9.79 6.43 14.92
C GLU A 23 -10.15 4.97 15.17
N ARG A 24 -10.38 4.18 14.12
CA ARG A 24 -10.59 2.74 14.27
C ARG A 24 -9.31 2.00 14.67
N SER A 25 -8.16 2.42 14.16
CA SER A 25 -6.86 1.87 14.58
C SER A 25 -6.62 2.15 16.06
N HIS A 26 -6.79 3.40 16.50
CA HIS A 26 -6.62 3.76 17.92
C HIS A 26 -7.52 2.94 18.85
N ARG A 27 -8.81 2.77 18.50
CA ARG A 27 -9.72 1.90 19.28
C ARG A 27 -9.31 0.42 19.27
N ASN A 28 -8.62 -0.03 18.24
CA ASN A 28 -8.09 -1.40 18.16
C ASN A 28 -6.88 -1.58 19.07
N ASP A 29 -5.96 -0.62 19.03
CA ASP A 29 -4.76 -0.63 19.86
C ASP A 29 -5.11 -0.44 21.33
N GLN A 30 -6.10 0.39 21.65
CA GLN A 30 -6.64 0.49 23.02
C GLN A 30 -7.09 -0.88 23.53
N ARG A 31 -7.99 -1.53 22.78
CA ARG A 31 -8.62 -2.80 23.17
C ARG A 31 -7.66 -3.97 23.31
N TYR A 32 -6.63 -4.05 22.45
CA TYR A 32 -5.75 -5.21 22.38
C TYR A 32 -4.38 -5.01 23.00
N PHE A 33 -3.95 -3.76 23.19
CA PHE A 33 -2.63 -3.45 23.73
C PHE A 33 -2.76 -2.65 25.03
N TYR A 34 -3.25 -1.41 24.98
CA TYR A 34 -3.17 -0.51 26.13
C TYR A 34 -4.04 -0.90 27.33
N ASP A 35 -5.18 -1.56 27.12
CA ASP A 35 -6.05 -2.00 28.21
C ASP A 35 -5.39 -3.10 29.06
N TRP A 36 -4.59 -3.97 28.44
CA TRP A 36 -4.06 -5.18 29.05
C TRP A 36 -2.58 -5.08 29.42
N GLU A 37 -1.80 -4.42 28.57
CA GLU A 37 -0.35 -4.39 28.71
C GLU A 37 0.09 -3.38 29.77
N LYS A 38 1.11 -3.73 30.54
CA LYS A 38 1.73 -2.86 31.53
C LYS A 38 3.23 -2.83 31.29
N PHE A 39 3.84 -1.67 31.49
CA PHE A 39 5.25 -1.46 31.27
C PHE A 39 5.80 -0.51 32.34
N SER A 40 7.01 -0.81 32.79
CA SER A 40 7.74 -0.05 33.80
C SER A 40 8.73 0.95 33.19
N SER A 41 9.08 0.77 31.92
CA SER A 41 10.02 1.61 31.19
C SER A 41 9.62 1.78 29.72
N VAL A 42 10.17 2.81 29.08
CA VAL A 42 9.98 3.06 27.64
C VAL A 42 10.60 1.94 26.79
N TYR A 43 11.72 1.36 27.26
CA TYR A 43 12.35 0.22 26.59
C TYR A 43 11.40 -0.98 26.51
N GLU A 44 10.77 -1.32 27.64
CA GLU A 44 9.81 -2.42 27.74
C GLU A 44 8.55 -2.15 26.87
N LEU A 45 8.05 -0.90 26.89
CA LEU A 45 6.97 -0.48 26.01
C LEU A 45 7.31 -0.73 24.54
N ASN A 46 8.49 -0.33 24.08
CA ASN A 46 8.89 -0.50 22.67
C ASN A 46 8.98 -1.97 22.27
N GLN A 47 9.53 -2.84 23.12
CA GLN A 47 9.62 -4.28 22.86
C GLN A 47 8.23 -4.93 22.71
N LYS A 48 7.32 -4.60 23.62
CA LYS A 48 5.93 -5.11 23.59
C LYS A 48 5.16 -4.53 22.42
N LEU A 49 5.36 -3.25 22.11
CA LEU A 49 4.73 -2.58 20.97
C LEU A 49 5.18 -3.18 19.64
N GLU A 50 6.46 -3.52 19.48
CA GLU A 50 6.98 -4.21 18.29
C GLU A 50 6.27 -5.55 18.07
N THR A 51 6.11 -6.34 19.14
CA THR A 51 5.40 -7.63 19.09
C THR A 51 3.93 -7.43 18.70
N HIS A 52 3.25 -6.44 19.30
CA HIS A 52 1.86 -6.08 18.98
C HIS A 52 1.70 -5.62 17.52
N LEU A 53 2.63 -4.80 17.02
CA LEU A 53 2.64 -4.35 15.63
C LEU A 53 2.87 -5.52 14.66
N SER A 54 3.76 -6.44 14.98
CA SER A 54 3.95 -7.66 14.18
C SER A 54 2.67 -8.49 14.13
N TRP A 55 2.04 -8.74 15.27
CA TRP A 55 0.78 -9.48 15.34
C TRP A 55 -0.36 -8.78 14.58
N SER A 56 -0.59 -7.50 14.84
CA SER A 56 -1.71 -6.76 14.24
C SER A 56 -1.58 -6.64 12.71
N ASN A 57 -0.36 -6.52 12.19
CA ASN A 57 -0.10 -6.44 10.75
C ASN A 57 -0.17 -7.80 10.02
N ASN A 58 -0.01 -8.91 10.75
CA ASN A 58 -0.12 -10.28 10.22
C ASN A 58 -1.49 -10.93 10.48
N LYS A 59 -2.33 -10.33 11.33
CA LYS A 59 -3.65 -10.88 11.66
C LYS A 59 -4.62 -10.73 10.49
N ALA A 60 -5.27 -11.83 10.10
CA ALA A 60 -6.35 -11.81 9.12
C ALA A 60 -7.55 -10.96 9.59
N MET A 61 -8.07 -10.12 8.69
CA MET A 61 -9.17 -9.21 9.02
C MET A 61 -10.36 -9.42 8.09
N ARG A 62 -11.57 -9.54 8.66
CA ARG A 62 -12.82 -9.64 7.88
C ARG A 62 -12.99 -8.47 6.90
N THR A 63 -12.63 -7.25 7.31
CA THR A 63 -12.70 -6.04 6.47
C THR A 63 -11.75 -6.05 5.28
N LEU A 64 -10.75 -6.93 5.29
CA LEU A 64 -9.77 -7.11 4.21
C LEU A 64 -10.00 -8.43 3.45
N ALA A 65 -11.22 -8.96 3.46
CA ALA A 65 -11.56 -10.25 2.87
C ALA A 65 -10.69 -11.39 3.40
N TRP A 66 -10.52 -11.43 4.73
CA TRP A 66 -9.72 -12.43 5.46
C TRP A 66 -8.23 -12.42 5.14
N LYS A 67 -7.72 -11.35 4.53
CA LYS A 67 -6.28 -11.11 4.37
C LYS A 67 -5.74 -10.31 5.56
N SER A 68 -4.44 -10.42 5.83
CA SER A 68 -3.77 -9.52 6.75
C SER A 68 -3.48 -8.16 6.10
N PRO A 69 -3.23 -7.09 6.89
CA PRO A 69 -2.73 -5.82 6.37
C PRO A 69 -1.49 -5.98 5.47
N LEU A 70 -0.53 -6.84 5.85
CA LEU A 70 0.67 -7.11 5.06
C LEU A 70 0.35 -7.84 3.76
N ASP A 71 -0.54 -8.84 3.76
CA ASP A 71 -0.98 -9.51 2.53
C ASP A 71 -1.65 -8.53 1.57
N ARG A 72 -2.45 -7.61 2.11
CA ARG A 72 -3.11 -6.57 1.31
C ARG A 72 -2.11 -5.60 0.71
N LEU A 73 -1.07 -5.23 1.46
CA LEU A 73 0.02 -4.39 0.98
C LEU A 73 0.83 -5.10 -0.11
N ALA A 74 1.24 -6.36 0.13
CA ALA A 74 1.98 -7.17 -0.82
C ALA A 74 1.20 -7.36 -2.13
N PHE A 75 -0.10 -7.62 -2.03
CA PHE A 75 -0.99 -7.69 -3.19
C PHE A 75 -1.01 -6.37 -3.98
N PHE A 76 -1.12 -5.23 -3.29
CA PHE A 76 -1.13 -3.92 -3.94
C PHE A 76 0.19 -3.61 -4.66
N LEU A 77 1.32 -3.86 -4.00
CA LEU A 77 2.66 -3.64 -4.57
C LEU A 77 2.94 -4.57 -5.75
N GLY A 78 2.60 -5.86 -5.63
CA GLY A 78 2.74 -6.84 -6.71
C GLY A 78 1.82 -6.53 -7.91
N SER A 79 0.60 -6.06 -7.65
CA SER A 79 -0.34 -5.65 -8.71
C SER A 79 0.19 -4.44 -9.49
N HIS A 80 0.80 -3.46 -8.80
CA HIS A 80 1.40 -2.30 -9.44
C HIS A 80 2.59 -2.69 -10.33
N HIS A 81 3.39 -3.66 -9.91
CA HIS A 81 4.48 -4.22 -10.71
C HIS A 81 3.93 -4.84 -12.02
N LEU A 82 2.94 -5.72 -11.92
CA LEU A 82 2.34 -6.39 -13.08
C LEU A 82 1.62 -5.41 -14.04
N GLN A 83 0.97 -4.36 -13.51
CA GLN A 83 0.32 -3.34 -14.32
C GLN A 83 1.33 -2.50 -15.10
N THR A 84 2.46 -2.13 -14.46
CA THR A 84 3.56 -1.40 -15.11
C THR A 84 4.21 -2.24 -16.20
N GLN A 85 4.42 -3.55 -15.97
CA GLN A 85 4.97 -4.46 -16.99
C GLN A 85 4.01 -4.68 -18.17
N LYS A 86 2.70 -4.81 -17.93
CA LYS A 86 1.70 -4.91 -19.01
C LYS A 86 1.66 -3.65 -19.88
N ILE A 87 1.74 -2.46 -19.28
CA ILE A 87 1.81 -1.20 -20.04
C ILE A 87 3.10 -1.12 -20.85
N ARG A 88 4.25 -1.53 -20.27
CA ARG A 88 5.55 -1.58 -20.96
C ARG A 88 5.58 -2.59 -22.12
N PHE A 89 4.95 -3.74 -21.96
CA PHE A 89 4.81 -4.73 -23.04
C PHE A 89 3.95 -4.17 -24.18
N PHE A 90 2.82 -3.51 -23.85
CA PHE A 90 1.91 -2.93 -24.84
C PHE A 90 2.55 -1.79 -25.68
N ILE A 91 3.31 -0.89 -25.06
CA ILE A 91 4.04 0.17 -25.81
C ILE A 91 5.17 -0.40 -26.69
N TYR A 92 5.83 -1.47 -26.25
CA TYR A 92 6.89 -2.11 -27.04
C TYR A 92 6.32 -2.86 -28.26
N THR A 93 5.19 -3.55 -28.10
CA THR A 93 4.49 -4.22 -29.21
C THR A 93 3.90 -3.22 -30.21
N MET A 94 3.37 -2.08 -29.75
CA MET A 94 2.89 -1.03 -30.64
C MET A 94 4.03 -0.39 -31.45
N SER A 95 5.19 -0.15 -30.83
CA SER A 95 6.37 0.40 -31.51
C SER A 95 6.95 -0.57 -32.56
N LEU A 96 6.99 -1.87 -32.26
CA LEU A 96 7.44 -2.89 -33.22
C LEU A 96 6.50 -3.04 -34.43
N THR A 97 5.19 -2.86 -34.22
CA THR A 97 4.19 -2.95 -35.30
C THR A 97 4.24 -1.73 -36.24
N VAL A 98 4.48 -0.54 -35.70
CA VAL A 98 4.70 0.69 -36.49
C VAL A 98 5.99 0.60 -37.31
N ILE A 99 7.05 -0.01 -36.76
CA ILE A 99 8.32 -0.22 -37.47
C ILE A 99 8.21 -1.30 -38.55
N SER A 100 7.43 -2.37 -38.36
CA SER A 100 7.24 -3.40 -39.39
C SER A 100 6.35 -2.93 -40.56
N SER A 101 5.32 -2.11 -40.28
CA SER A 101 4.48 -1.53 -41.33
C SER A 101 5.20 -0.48 -42.19
N SER A 102 6.30 0.10 -41.70
CA SER A 102 7.13 1.07 -42.43
C SER A 102 8.15 0.40 -43.37
N LYS A 103 8.44 -0.90 -43.17
CA LYS A 103 9.36 -1.67 -44.03
C LYS A 103 8.69 -2.27 -45.26
N SER A 104 7.36 -2.43 -45.25
CA SER A 104 6.59 -2.90 -46.40
C SER A 104 6.41 -1.83 -47.50
N PHE A 105 6.81 -0.58 -47.25
CA PHE A 105 6.66 0.53 -48.21
C PHE A 105 7.95 0.84 -48.99
N LEU A 106 9.09 0.22 -48.65
CA LEU A 106 10.38 0.41 -49.34
C LEU A 106 10.84 -0.81 -50.15
N LEU A 107 10.00 -1.82 -50.27
CA LEU A 107 10.21 -3.00 -51.11
C LEU A 107 8.96 -3.18 -51.98
N SER A 108 8.82 -2.32 -52.97
CA SER A 108 8.00 -2.56 -54.15
C SER A 108 8.91 -2.28 -55.36
N PRO A 109 9.04 -3.22 -56.31
CA PRO A 109 9.97 -3.10 -57.45
C PRO A 109 9.59 -1.94 -58.38
#